data_AF-A0A7R9YAH5-F1
#
_entry.id   AF-A0A7R9YAH5-F1
#
_cell.length_a   1.000
_cell.length_b   1.000
_cell.length_c   1.000
_cell.angle_alpha   90.00
_cell.angle_beta   90.00
_cell.angle_gamma   90.00
#
_symmetry.space_group_name_H-M   'P 1'
#
loop_
_entity.id
_entity.type
_entity.pdbx_description
1 polymer ?
#
loop_
_entity_poly.entity_id
_entity_poly.type
_entity_poly.pdbx_seq_one_letter_code
_entity_poly.pdbx_strand_id
1 'polypeptide(L)'
;DQDEEDEDEDEEDEEDEEEADDSVVVKRATQVSRTVEDDAFEKELLAQMSSYTQGRLTGTGYSGASDNMVLPTVLPKPQTSATPANQGAGKLAFRMLRRVPGKGKVEARMLHIPEATGVAQRQRINVDKERREREMVKNRVLRLEREREIEEMNQIFQSRR
;
A
#
# COMPACT_ATOMS: atom_id res chain seq x y z
N ASP A 1 27.47 43.16 -31.76
CA ASP A 1 28.29 42.78 -30.60
C ASP A 1 28.31 43.99 -29.68
N GLN A 2 27.26 44.07 -28.84
CA GLN A 2 27.28 43.75 -27.40
C GLN A 2 27.76 44.97 -26.60
N ASP A 3 27.07 45.52 -25.60
CA ASP A 3 25.85 45.14 -24.87
C ASP A 3 25.23 46.43 -24.31
N GLU A 4 23.91 46.44 -24.23
CA GLU A 4 23.07 47.45 -23.57
C GLU A 4 22.81 46.99 -22.13
N GLU A 5 23.39 47.68 -21.17
CA GLU A 5 23.08 47.71 -19.72
C GLU A 5 23.29 49.18 -19.34
N ASP A 6 22.46 49.89 -18.59
CA ASP A 6 21.41 49.51 -17.66
C ASP A 6 20.67 50.82 -17.28
N GLU A 7 19.51 50.68 -16.65
CA GLU A 7 18.98 51.63 -15.66
C GLU A 7 18.47 53.01 -16.14
N ASP A 8 17.15 53.13 -16.23
CA ASP A 8 16.35 53.96 -15.30
C ASP A 8 15.07 54.51 -15.95
N GLU A 9 14.07 54.67 -15.09
CA GLU A 9 12.77 55.34 -15.31
C GLU A 9 11.69 54.48 -15.96
N ASP A 10 10.85 53.86 -15.13
CA ASP A 10 9.41 53.94 -15.38
C ASP A 10 8.66 54.16 -14.07
N GLU A 11 7.84 55.19 -14.17
CA GLU A 11 7.07 55.85 -13.15
C GLU A 11 5.86 55.00 -12.71
N GLU A 12 5.45 55.28 -11.48
CA GLU A 12 4.12 55.08 -10.90
C GLU A 12 3.01 54.60 -11.85
N ASP A 13 2.34 53.48 -11.51
CA ASP A 13 0.90 53.43 -11.72
C ASP A 13 0.17 52.62 -10.64
N GLU A 14 -0.91 53.22 -10.18
CA GLU A 14 -1.86 52.74 -9.19
C GLU A 14 -2.77 51.69 -9.83
N GLU A 15 -2.70 50.43 -9.41
CA GLU A 15 -3.84 49.53 -9.60
C GLU A 15 -4.28 48.90 -8.27
N ASP A 16 -5.29 49.57 -7.73
CA ASP A 16 -6.37 49.07 -6.90
C ASP A 16 -6.83 47.68 -7.35
N GLU A 17 -6.34 46.62 -6.71
CA GLU A 17 -6.99 45.32 -6.74
C GLU A 17 -7.72 45.10 -5.43
N GLU A 18 -9.02 45.42 -5.51
CA GLU A 18 -10.09 45.16 -4.56
C GLU A 18 -9.77 43.96 -3.66
N GLU A 19 -9.79 44.22 -2.35
CA GLU A 19 -9.88 43.21 -1.29
C GLU A 19 -11.20 42.44 -1.50
N ALA A 20 -11.17 41.48 -2.43
CA ALA A 20 -12.22 40.50 -2.62
C ALA A 20 -12.24 39.69 -1.32
N ASP A 21 -13.17 40.09 -0.46
CA ASP A 21 -13.71 39.33 0.66
C ASP A 21 -14.23 38.00 0.10
N ASP A 22 -13.27 37.10 -0.19
CA ASP A 22 -13.48 35.72 -0.53
C ASP A 22 -13.85 35.05 0.79
N SER A 23 -15.02 35.43 1.29
CA SER A 23 -15.77 34.70 2.28
C SER A 23 -15.91 33.31 1.70
N VAL A 24 -14.99 32.44 2.09
CA VAL A 24 -15.06 31.00 1.84
C VAL A 24 -16.33 30.58 2.54
N VAL A 25 -17.43 30.59 1.78
CA VAL A 25 -18.66 29.92 2.15
C VAL A 25 -18.27 28.45 2.12
N VAL A 26 -17.80 27.97 3.27
CA VAL A 26 -17.77 26.56 3.59
C VAL A 26 -19.23 26.14 3.50
N LYS A 27 -19.64 25.71 2.31
CA LYS A 27 -20.88 24.98 2.09
C LYS A 27 -20.75 23.76 2.99
N ARG A 28 -21.26 23.91 4.23
CA ARG A 28 -21.45 22.84 5.20
C ARG A 28 -21.94 21.66 4.40
N ALA A 29 -21.13 20.60 4.33
CA ALA A 29 -21.49 19.39 3.62
C ALA A 29 -22.92 19.05 4.04
N THR A 30 -23.85 19.20 3.11
CA THR A 30 -25.24 18.83 3.30
C THR A 30 -25.20 17.39 3.77
N GLN A 31 -25.56 17.18 5.04
CA GLN A 31 -25.80 15.83 5.54
C GLN A 31 -26.81 15.21 4.58
N VAL A 32 -26.36 14.24 3.80
CA VAL A 32 -27.24 13.47 2.91
C VAL A 32 -28.24 12.80 3.83
N SER A 33 -29.46 13.34 3.85
CA SER A 33 -30.55 12.80 4.65
C SER A 33 -30.94 11.47 4.06
N ARG A 34 -30.76 10.38 4.82
CA ARG A 34 -31.15 9.03 4.42
C ARG A 34 -32.61 9.04 3.98
N THR A 35 -32.86 8.59 2.76
CA THR A 35 -34.21 8.48 2.20
C THR A 35 -34.72 7.04 2.35
N VAL A 36 -36.03 6.84 2.19
CA VAL A 36 -36.64 5.51 2.18
C VAL A 36 -36.18 4.70 0.95
N GLU A 37 -35.76 5.39 -0.11
CA GLU A 37 -35.21 4.78 -1.32
C GLU A 37 -33.80 4.19 -1.07
N ASP A 38 -33.05 4.75 -0.11
CA ASP A 38 -31.72 4.25 0.24
C ASP A 38 -31.78 2.83 0.82
N ASP A 39 -32.83 2.49 1.59
CA ASP A 39 -33.00 1.14 2.16
C ASP A 39 -33.31 0.11 1.06
N ALA A 40 -34.09 0.51 0.05
CA ALA A 40 -34.39 -0.34 -1.10
C ALA A 40 -33.13 -0.55 -1.95
N PHE A 41 -32.36 0.52 -2.18
CA PHE A 41 -31.08 0.47 -2.89
C PHE A 41 -30.05 -0.39 -2.17
N GLU A 42 -29.85 -0.21 -0.85
CA GLU A 42 -28.92 -1.02 -0.05
C GLU A 42 -29.29 -2.51 -0.14
N LYS A 43 -30.59 -2.83 -0.06
CA LYS A 43 -31.08 -4.20 -0.18
C LYS A 43 -30.84 -4.80 -1.58
N GLU A 44 -31.12 -4.03 -2.64
CA GLU A 44 -30.89 -4.48 -4.01
C GLU A 44 -29.40 -4.65 -4.30
N LEU A 45 -28.56 -3.70 -3.89
CA LEU A 45 -27.10 -3.77 -4.01
C LEU A 45 -26.54 -5.01 -3.32
N LEU A 46 -26.98 -5.28 -2.08
CA LEU A 46 -26.58 -6.49 -1.34
C LEU A 46 -27.04 -7.77 -2.04
N ALA A 47 -28.27 -7.80 -2.54
CA ALA A 47 -28.80 -8.93 -3.30
C ALA A 47 -28.01 -9.17 -4.60
N GLN A 48 -27.66 -8.09 -5.31
CA GLN A 48 -26.90 -8.14 -6.55
C GLN A 48 -25.46 -8.63 -6.30
N MET A 49 -24.78 -8.12 -5.27
CA MET A 49 -23.44 -8.59 -4.89
C MET A 49 -23.45 -10.08 -4.49
N SER A 50 -24.50 -10.50 -3.77
CA SER A 50 -24.67 -11.90 -3.36
C SER A 50 -24.94 -12.81 -4.57
N SER A 51 -25.73 -12.37 -5.55
CA SER A 51 -26.01 -13.16 -6.75
C SER A 51 -24.77 -13.35 -7.63
N TYR A 52 -23.91 -12.32 -7.77
CA TYR A 52 -22.64 -12.45 -8.50
C TYR A 52 -21.67 -13.45 -7.85
N THR A 53 -21.68 -13.58 -6.53
CA THR A 53 -20.81 -14.53 -5.82
C THR A 53 -21.35 -15.96 -5.87
N GLN A 54 -22.68 -16.14 -5.80
CA GLN A 54 -23.31 -17.45 -5.94
C GLN A 54 -23.26 -18.00 -7.37
N GLY A 55 -23.40 -17.14 -8.39
CA GLY A 55 -23.31 -17.56 -9.80
C GLY A 55 -21.94 -18.11 -10.20
N ARG A 56 -20.88 -17.85 -9.43
CA ARG A 56 -19.55 -18.45 -9.62
C ARG A 56 -19.41 -19.85 -9.03
N LEU A 57 -20.30 -20.27 -8.13
CA LEU A 57 -20.24 -21.57 -7.47
C LEU A 57 -20.99 -22.67 -8.24
N THR A 58 -21.95 -22.30 -9.08
CA THR A 58 -22.79 -23.25 -9.85
C THR A 58 -22.41 -23.33 -11.33
N GLY A 59 -21.46 -22.52 -11.79
CA GLY A 59 -20.95 -22.53 -13.16
C GLY A 59 -19.80 -23.52 -13.35
N THR A 60 -20.12 -24.80 -13.50
CA THR A 60 -19.23 -25.81 -14.10
C THR A 60 -18.94 -25.41 -15.55
N GLY A 61 -18.00 -24.47 -15.78
CA GLY A 61 -17.74 -24.00 -17.14
C GLY A 61 -16.77 -22.83 -17.33
N TYR A 62 -16.39 -22.07 -16.29
CA TYR A 62 -15.31 -21.08 -16.43
C TYR A 62 -13.94 -21.65 -16.02
N SER A 63 -13.61 -22.82 -16.55
CA SER A 63 -12.23 -23.31 -16.66
C SER A 63 -11.61 -22.73 -17.94
N GLY A 64 -11.44 -21.41 -17.94
CA GLY A 64 -10.93 -20.65 -19.05
C GLY A 64 -9.95 -19.60 -18.55
N ALA A 65 -8.69 -20.01 -18.38
CA ALA A 65 -7.51 -19.15 -18.22
C ALA A 65 -7.19 -18.55 -16.84
N SER A 66 -7.61 -19.15 -15.73
CA SER A 66 -6.98 -18.88 -14.41
C SER A 66 -5.82 -19.83 -14.08
N ASP A 67 -5.71 -20.97 -14.76
CA ASP A 67 -4.74 -22.04 -14.42
C ASP A 67 -3.40 -21.94 -15.19
N ASN A 68 -3.27 -20.97 -16.10
CA ASN A 68 -1.99 -20.60 -16.72
C ASN A 68 -1.26 -19.51 -15.92
N MET A 69 -1.47 -19.46 -14.61
CA MET A 69 -0.71 -18.59 -13.72
C MET A 69 0.66 -19.22 -13.48
N VAL A 70 1.56 -19.06 -14.45
CA VAL A 70 3.00 -19.09 -14.18
C VAL A 70 3.29 -17.90 -13.27
N LEU A 71 3.05 -18.09 -11.98
CA LEU A 71 3.53 -17.22 -10.93
C LEU A 71 5.06 -17.26 -11.04
N PRO A 72 5.73 -16.11 -11.21
CA PRO A 72 7.17 -16.07 -11.10
C PRO A 72 7.57 -16.70 -9.77
N THR A 73 8.37 -17.75 -9.82
CA THR A 73 8.91 -18.47 -8.65
C THR A 73 9.69 -17.56 -7.69
N VAL A 74 10.03 -16.37 -8.17
CA VAL A 74 10.55 -15.25 -7.40
C VAL A 74 9.61 -14.08 -7.56
N LEU A 75 8.58 -14.02 -6.71
CA LEU A 75 7.97 -12.74 -6.38
C LEU A 75 9.09 -11.86 -5.79
N PRO A 76 9.39 -10.69 -6.36
CA PRO A 76 10.26 -9.75 -5.67
C PRO A 76 9.64 -9.52 -4.29
N LYS A 77 10.44 -9.74 -3.23
CA LYS A 77 10.04 -9.44 -1.85
C LYS A 77 9.28 -8.12 -1.85
N PRO A 78 8.15 -7.99 -1.14
CA PRO A 78 7.49 -6.72 -1.03
C PRO A 78 8.54 -5.73 -0.56
N GLN A 79 8.99 -4.87 -1.48
CA GLN A 79 9.77 -3.72 -1.11
C GLN A 79 8.75 -2.91 -0.31
N THR A 80 8.83 -3.04 1.01
CA THR A 80 8.61 -1.91 1.88
C THR A 80 9.66 -0.91 1.44
N SER A 81 9.40 -0.21 0.33
CA SER A 81 10.14 0.98 0.00
C SER A 81 9.77 1.92 1.14
N ALA A 82 10.57 1.87 2.20
CA ALA A 82 10.91 3.05 2.96
C ALA A 82 11.52 4.01 1.95
N THR A 83 10.67 4.62 1.13
CA THR A 83 11.00 5.83 0.41
C THR A 83 10.64 6.92 1.42
N PRO A 84 11.63 7.52 2.10
CA PRO A 84 11.36 8.60 3.03
C PRO A 84 11.23 9.85 2.18
N ALA A 85 10.01 10.22 1.76
CA ALA A 85 9.69 11.58 1.37
C ALA A 85 8.19 11.72 1.05
N ASN A 86 7.48 12.32 2.00
CA ASN A 86 6.44 13.31 1.70
C ASN A 86 5.12 12.85 1.07
N GLN A 87 4.49 11.78 1.59
CA GLN A 87 3.07 11.52 1.31
C GLN A 87 2.35 11.13 2.61
N GLY A 88 1.58 12.08 3.15
CA GLY A 88 0.67 12.00 4.30
C GLY A 88 0.81 10.79 5.23
N ALA A 89 1.30 11.02 6.45
CA ALA A 89 1.25 10.07 7.55
C ALA A 89 -0.12 9.38 7.61
N GLY A 90 -0.18 8.06 7.41
CA GLY A 90 -1.44 7.30 7.41
C GLY A 90 -1.80 6.56 6.11
N LYS A 91 -0.90 6.42 5.13
CA LYS A 91 -1.13 5.62 3.91
C LYS A 91 -0.02 4.59 3.66
N LEU A 92 -0.42 3.37 3.29
CA LEU A 92 0.47 2.28 2.88
C LEU A 92 0.44 2.09 1.37
N ALA A 93 1.61 1.90 0.77
CA ALA A 93 1.72 1.74 -0.68
C ALA A 93 1.67 0.25 -1.09
N PHE A 94 0.78 -0.09 -2.03
CA PHE A 94 0.61 -1.43 -2.58
C PHE A 94 0.82 -1.42 -4.09
N ARG A 95 1.44 -2.48 -4.64
CA ARG A 95 1.58 -2.69 -6.08
C ARG A 95 0.38 -3.47 -6.60
N MET A 96 -0.48 -2.83 -7.38
CA MET A 96 -1.56 -3.48 -8.13
C MET A 96 -1.03 -3.93 -9.49
N LEU A 97 -1.14 -5.22 -9.76
CA LEU A 97 -0.78 -5.81 -11.05
C LEU A 97 -1.97 -5.72 -12.00
N ARG A 98 -1.76 -5.09 -13.17
CA ARG A 98 -2.75 -4.99 -14.24
C ARG A 98 -2.19 -5.62 -15.51
N ARG A 99 -2.96 -6.50 -16.15
CA ARG A 99 -2.64 -6.99 -17.49
C ARG A 99 -2.94 -5.89 -18.51
N VAL A 100 -1.96 -5.57 -19.34
CA VAL A 100 -2.17 -4.65 -20.46
C VAL A 100 -2.93 -5.40 -21.55
N PRO A 101 -4.10 -4.93 -21.98
CA PRO A 101 -4.88 -5.60 -23.01
C PRO A 101 -4.06 -5.73 -24.31
N GLY A 102 -4.11 -6.91 -24.93
CA GLY A 102 -3.50 -7.19 -26.23
C GLY A 102 -1.99 -7.43 -26.25
N LYS A 103 -1.26 -7.31 -25.13
CA LYS A 103 0.23 -7.46 -25.14
C LYS A 103 0.79 -8.55 -24.24
N GLY A 104 -0.03 -9.23 -23.42
CA GLY A 104 0.43 -10.22 -22.44
C GLY A 104 1.35 -9.65 -21.33
N LYS A 105 1.67 -8.35 -21.38
CA LYS A 105 2.51 -7.64 -20.41
C LYS A 105 1.71 -7.32 -19.16
N VAL A 106 2.36 -7.43 -18.00
CA VAL A 106 1.81 -7.04 -16.71
C VAL A 106 2.48 -5.74 -16.27
N GLU A 107 1.68 -4.72 -15.99
CA GLU A 107 2.12 -3.46 -15.40
C GLU A 107 1.86 -3.48 -13.89
N ALA A 108 2.80 -2.98 -13.10
CA ALA A 108 2.61 -2.75 -11.67
C ALA A 108 2.34 -1.26 -11.43
N ARG A 109 1.16 -0.93 -10.92
CA ARG A 109 0.80 0.45 -10.52
C ARG A 109 0.80 0.55 -9.00
N MET A 110 1.37 1.63 -8.47
CA MET A 110 1.35 1.92 -7.05
C MET A 110 -0.02 2.48 -6.63
N LEU A 111 -0.58 1.96 -5.55
CA LEU A 111 -1.79 2.45 -4.90
C LEU A 111 -1.49 2.81 -3.46
N HIS A 112 -1.96 3.97 -3.03
CA HIS A 112 -1.84 4.40 -1.64
C HIS A 112 -3.14 4.09 -0.92
N ILE A 113 -3.09 3.10 -0.04
CA ILE A 113 -4.22 2.60 0.73
C ILE A 113 -4.17 3.23 2.13
N PRO A 114 -5.27 3.84 2.62
CA PRO A 114 -5.33 4.37 3.98
C PRO A 114 -5.12 3.29 5.05
N GLU A 115 -4.46 3.66 6.15
CA GLU A 115 -4.16 2.76 7.26
C GLU A 115 -5.39 2.20 7.97
N ALA A 116 -6.52 2.92 7.93
CA ALA A 116 -7.78 2.46 8.51
C ALA A 116 -8.38 1.24 7.80
N THR A 117 -7.94 0.93 6.57
CA THR A 117 -8.49 -0.20 5.81
C THR A 117 -8.05 -1.55 6.38
N GLY A 118 -8.90 -2.56 6.26
CA GLY A 118 -8.57 -3.92 6.72
C GLY A 118 -7.35 -4.53 6.02
N VAL A 119 -7.05 -4.14 4.78
CA VAL A 119 -5.87 -4.59 4.02
C VAL A 119 -4.59 -4.06 4.67
N ALA A 120 -4.57 -2.76 5.00
CA ALA A 120 -3.46 -2.12 5.70
C ALA A 120 -3.19 -2.77 7.07
N GLN A 121 -4.25 -3.01 7.85
CA GLN A 121 -4.16 -3.63 9.18
C GLN A 121 -3.62 -5.06 9.10
N ARG A 122 -4.11 -5.88 8.16
CA ARG A 122 -3.62 -7.25 7.97
C ARG A 122 -2.15 -7.29 7.56
N GLN A 123 -1.71 -6.35 6.71
CA GLN A 123 -0.30 -6.25 6.34
C GLN A 123 0.60 -6.01 7.55
N ARG A 124 0.20 -5.12 8.47
CA ARG A 124 0.95 -4.88 9.71
C ARG A 124 1.03 -6.12 10.58
N ILE A 125 -0.08 -6.82 10.79
CA ILE A 125 -0.12 -8.07 11.56
C ILE A 125 0.84 -9.11 10.97
N ASN A 126 0.87 -9.24 9.64
CA ASN A 126 1.76 -10.17 8.96
C ASN A 126 3.23 -9.79 9.13
N VAL A 127 3.57 -8.51 8.99
CA VAL A 127 4.94 -8.00 9.20
C VAL A 127 5.40 -8.21 10.64
N ASP A 128 4.52 -7.95 11.61
CA ASP A 128 4.82 -8.17 13.03
C ASP A 128 5.00 -9.65 13.35
N LYS A 129 4.16 -10.52 12.77
CA LYS A 129 4.28 -11.97 12.90
C LYS A 129 5.60 -12.46 12.32
N GLU A 130 5.94 -12.02 11.12
CA GLU A 130 7.21 -12.38 10.46
C GLU A 130 8.41 -11.89 11.28
N ARG A 131 8.34 -10.68 11.84
CA ARG A 131 9.39 -10.16 12.74
C ARG A 131 9.57 -11.04 13.97
N ARG A 132 8.48 -11.43 14.64
CA ARG A 132 8.53 -12.34 15.80
C ARG A 132 9.10 -13.70 15.43
N GLU A 133 8.68 -14.28 14.31
CA GLU A 133 9.20 -15.56 13.82
C GLU A 133 10.70 -15.50 13.55
N ARG A 134 11.16 -14.44 12.88
CA ARG A 134 12.60 -14.21 12.64
C ARG A 134 13.37 -14.07 13.95
N GLU A 135 12.82 -13.38 14.94
CA GLU A 135 13.45 -13.19 16.24
C GLU A 135 13.53 -14.51 17.03
N MET A 136 12.48 -15.34 17.00
CA MET A 136 12.51 -16.67 17.61
C MET A 136 13.57 -17.57 16.98
N VAL A 137 13.67 -17.57 15.65
CA VAL A 137 14.71 -18.33 14.94
C VAL A 137 16.09 -17.83 15.30
N LYS A 138 16.31 -16.50 15.29
CA LYS A 138 17.58 -15.89 15.69
C LYS A 138 18.00 -16.32 17.10
N ASN A 139 17.09 -16.22 18.07
CA ASN A 139 17.36 -16.60 19.46
C ASN A 139 17.65 -18.09 19.58
N ARG A 140 16.97 -18.94 18.80
CA ARG A 140 17.23 -20.38 18.79
C ARG A 140 18.62 -20.71 18.23
N VAL A 141 19.02 -20.06 17.14
CA VAL A 141 20.34 -20.23 16.53
C VAL A 141 21.43 -19.82 17.50
N LEU A 142 21.34 -18.63 18.10
CA LEU A 142 22.32 -18.15 19.08
C LEU A 142 22.44 -19.10 20.29
N ARG A 143 21.34 -19.71 20.73
CA ARG A 143 21.37 -20.70 21.80
C ARG A 143 22.15 -21.96 21.41
N LEU A 144 21.91 -22.48 20.21
CA LEU A 144 22.59 -23.66 19.68
C LEU A 144 24.09 -23.41 19.47
N GLU A 145 24.45 -22.23 18.97
CA GLU A 145 25.86 -21.83 18.81
C GLU A 145 26.57 -21.78 20.17
N ARG A 146 25.93 -21.19 21.19
CA ARG A 146 26.47 -21.16 22.54
C ARG A 146 26.58 -22.54 23.18
N GLU A 147 25.57 -23.40 23.01
CA GLU A 147 25.59 -24.80 23.48
C GLU A 147 26.77 -25.55 22.82
N ARG A 148 26.95 -25.36 21.51
CA ARG A 148 28.05 -25.96 20.74
C ARG A 148 29.43 -25.48 21.20
N GLU A 149 29.63 -24.18 21.42
CA GLU A 149 30.90 -23.64 21.93
C GLU A 149 31.26 -24.22 23.31
N ILE A 150 30.26 -24.39 24.18
CA ILE A 150 30.45 -25.01 25.50
C ILE A 150 30.83 -26.49 25.35
N GLU A 151 30.16 -27.23 24.45
CA GLU A 151 30.50 -28.62 24.15
C GLU A 151 31.92 -28.76 23.60
N GLU A 152 32.32 -27.91 22.65
CA GLU A 152 33.68 -27.88 22.09
C GLU A 152 34.73 -27.60 23.17
N MET A 153 34.50 -26.62 24.05
CA MET A 153 35.39 -26.38 25.20
C MET A 153 35.49 -27.58 26.15
N ASN A 154 34.36 -28.20 26.47
CA ASN A 154 34.33 -29.36 27.37
C ASN A 154 35.08 -30.55 26.76
N GLN A 155 34.98 -30.76 25.44
CA GLN A 155 35.70 -31.81 24.73
C GLN A 155 37.23 -31.56 24.74
N ILE A 156 37.66 -30.30 24.57
CA ILE A 156 39.07 -29.91 24.69
C ILE A 156 39.59 -30.17 26.12
N PHE A 157 38.78 -29.88 27.13
CA PHE A 157 39.17 -30.09 28.52
C PHE A 157 39.31 -31.59 28.87
N GLN A 158 38.39 -32.43 28.36
CA GLN A 158 38.43 -33.88 28.58
C GLN A 158 39.58 -34.56 27.82
N SER A 159 39.94 -34.09 26.64
CA SER A 159 41.03 -34.66 25.84
C SER A 159 42.44 -34.31 26.33
N ARG A 160 42.56 -33.34 27.24
CA ARG A 160 43.84 -32.92 27.85
C ARG A 160 44.13 -33.57 29.21
N ARG A 161 43.26 -34.45 29.69
CA ARG A 161 43.38 -35.14 30.98
C ARG A 161 43.73 -36.60 30.75
#